data_AF-A0A516V3J7-F1
#
_entry.id   AF-A0A516V3J7-F1
#
_cell.length_a   1.000
_cell.length_b   1.000
_cell.length_c   1.000
_cell.angle_alpha   90.00
_cell.angle_beta   90.00
_cell.angle_gamma   90.00
#
_symmetry.space_group_name_H-M   'P 1'
#
loop_
_entity.id
_entity.type
_entity.pdbx_description
1 polymer ?
#
loop_
_entity_poly.entity_id
_entity_poly.type
_entity_poly.pdbx_seq_one_letter_code
_entity_poly.pdbx_strand_id
1 'polypeptide(L)' 'MRDACDHWRGEPWPDHQDDPEEVRKKQILEAIKESCTGTDKRLSALKAAYAGDPKILQLLDEYEADIESDD' A
#
# COMPACT_ATOMS: atom_id res chain seq x y z
N MET A 1 -5.40 5.36 2.12
CA MET A 1 -4.28 6.31 2.41
C MET A 1 -3.03 5.46 2.46
N ARG A 2 -1.89 5.94 1.93
CA ARG A 2 -0.69 5.09 1.74
C ARG A 2 -0.16 4.49 3.05
N ASP A 3 -0.09 5.26 4.13
CA ASP A 3 0.24 4.75 5.47
C ASP A 3 -0.64 3.57 5.92
N ALA A 4 -1.94 3.62 5.64
CA ALA A 4 -2.84 2.52 6.00
C ALA A 4 -2.53 1.27 5.19
N CYS A 5 -2.21 1.43 3.90
CA CYS A 5 -1.77 0.32 3.06
C CYS A 5 -0.49 -0.32 3.57
N ASP A 6 0.54 0.48 3.88
CA ASP A 6 1.82 -0.01 4.40
C ASP A 6 1.65 -0.69 5.77
N HIS A 7 0.73 -0.18 6.61
CA HIS A 7 0.36 -0.85 7.86
C HIS A 7 -0.21 -2.26 7.63
N TRP A 8 -1.19 -2.41 6.74
CA TRP A 8 -1.79 -3.72 6.46
C TRP A 8 -0.84 -4.68 5.72
N ARG A 9 0.02 -4.16 4.84
CA ARG A 9 1.07 -4.96 4.17
C ARG A 9 2.11 -5.50 5.15
N GLY A 10 2.36 -4.79 6.24
CA GLY A 10 3.31 -5.19 7.29
C GLY A 10 2.74 -6.12 8.37
N GLU A 11 1.43 -6.38 8.37
CA GLU A 11 0.82 -7.29 9.34
C GLU A 11 1.31 -8.74 9.14
N PRO A 12 1.59 -9.48 10.23
CA PRO A 12 2.03 -10.87 10.14
C PRO A 12 0.96 -11.73 9.47
N TRP A 13 1.35 -12.45 8.43
CA TRP A 13 0.46 -13.38 7.74
C TRP A 13 0.28 -14.63 8.59
N PRO A 14 -0.96 -15.08 8.80
CA PRO A 14 -1.19 -16.35 9.47
C PRO A 14 -0.68 -17.50 8.58
N ASP A 15 0.23 -18.32 9.12
CA ASP A 15 0.92 -19.40 8.42
C ASP A 15 0.08 -20.71 8.38
N HIS A 16 -1.02 -20.77 9.13
CA HIS A 16 -1.81 -21.97 9.34
C HIS A 16 -3.26 -21.80 8.86
N GLN A 17 -3.78 -22.84 8.18
CA GLN A 17 -5.09 -22.85 7.50
C GLN A 17 -6.24 -23.34 8.39
N ASP A 18 -5.97 -23.71 9.65
CA ASP A 18 -6.96 -24.31 10.56
C ASP A 18 -7.61 -23.24 11.46
N ASP A 19 -8.69 -22.61 10.94
CA ASP A 19 -9.69 -21.78 11.66
C ASP A 19 -9.16 -20.46 12.32
N PRO A 20 -10.04 -19.58 12.83
CA PRO A 20 -10.25 -18.12 12.58
C PRO A 20 -9.23 -17.24 11.81
N GLU A 21 -8.01 -17.68 11.58
CA GLU A 21 -6.93 -16.93 10.93
C GLU A 21 -7.17 -16.72 9.41
N GLU A 22 -7.90 -17.61 8.75
CA GLU A 22 -8.37 -17.44 7.36
C GLU A 22 -9.28 -16.19 7.21
N VAL A 23 -10.13 -15.91 8.21
CA VAL A 23 -10.97 -14.70 8.21
C VAL A 23 -10.11 -13.46 8.37
N ARG A 24 -9.09 -13.52 9.24
CA ARG A 24 -8.13 -12.44 9.44
C ARG A 24 -7.33 -12.17 8.17
N LYS A 25 -6.90 -13.21 7.47
CA LYS A 25 -6.20 -13.10 6.18
C LYS A 25 -7.06 -12.42 5.11
N LYS A 26 -8.34 -12.78 5.01
CA LYS A 26 -9.28 -12.12 4.08
C LYS A 26 -9.51 -10.66 4.44
N GLN A 27 -9.66 -10.34 5.72
CA GLN A 27 -9.77 -8.95 6.19
C GLN A 27 -8.52 -8.12 5.87
N ILE A 28 -7.33 -8.69 6.06
CA ILE A 28 -6.06 -8.04 5.69
C ILE A 28 -6.02 -7.81 4.17
N LEU A 29 -6.36 -8.82 3.36
CA LEU A 29 -6.40 -8.69 1.90
C LEU A 29 -7.40 -7.63 1.42
N GLU A 30 -8.62 -7.61 1.95
CA GLU A 30 -9.63 -6.61 1.61
C GLU A 30 -9.19 -5.21 2.07
N ALA A 31 -8.64 -5.09 3.28
CA ALA A 31 -8.13 -3.82 3.78
C ALA A 31 -6.93 -3.31 2.96
N ILE A 32 -6.02 -4.19 2.53
CA ILE A 32 -4.95 -3.87 1.57
C ILE A 32 -5.60 -3.38 0.27
N LYS A 33 -6.54 -4.13 -0.32
CA LYS A 33 -7.20 -3.72 -1.57
C LYS A 33 -7.84 -2.34 -1.43
N GLU A 34 -8.65 -2.09 -0.40
CA GLU A 34 -9.32 -0.79 -0.22
C GLU A 34 -8.34 0.36 0.11
N SER A 35 -7.29 0.10 0.91
CA SER A 35 -6.40 1.15 1.39
C SER A 35 -5.26 1.49 0.43
N CYS A 36 -4.79 0.49 -0.33
CA CYS A 36 -3.76 0.60 -1.35
C CYS A 36 -4.33 1.05 -2.70
N THR A 37 -5.60 0.78 -3.00
CA THR A 37 -6.19 1.17 -4.31
C THR A 37 -6.10 2.68 -4.54
N GLY A 38 -5.56 3.07 -5.68
CA GLY A 38 -5.33 4.45 -6.11
C GLY A 38 -4.15 5.15 -5.42
N THR A 39 -3.36 4.45 -4.60
CA THR A 39 -2.19 5.05 -3.95
C THR A 39 -1.01 5.20 -4.90
N ASP A 40 -0.83 4.31 -5.88
CA ASP A 40 0.24 4.41 -6.89
C ASP A 40 -0.07 5.53 -7.89
N LYS A 41 -1.35 5.63 -8.28
CA LYS A 41 -1.84 6.75 -9.10
C LYS A 41 -1.67 8.09 -8.38
N ARG A 42 -1.90 8.13 -7.06
CA ARG A 42 -1.75 9.35 -6.25
C ARG A 42 -0.28 9.69 -6.03
N LEU A 43 0.58 8.70 -5.84
CA LEU A 43 2.04 8.88 -5.75
C LEU A 43 2.59 9.42 -7.07
N SER A 44 2.18 8.86 -8.20
CA SER A 44 2.55 9.35 -9.53
C SER A 44 2.07 10.79 -9.76
N ALA A 45 0.84 11.11 -9.37
CA ALA A 45 0.31 12.47 -9.46
C ALA A 45 1.09 13.46 -8.57
N LEU A 46 1.50 13.05 -7.36
CA LEU A 46 2.33 13.86 -6.47
C LEU A 46 3.74 14.07 -7.04
N LYS A 47 4.37 13.03 -7.59
CA LYS A 47 5.68 13.15 -8.24
C LYS A 47 5.63 14.10 -9.43
N ALA A 48 4.55 14.06 -10.22
CA ALA A 48 4.32 15.02 -11.31
C ALA A 48 4.08 16.45 -10.80
N ALA A 49 3.26 16.63 -9.76
CA ALA A 49 2.94 17.93 -9.19
C ALA A 49 4.15 18.62 -8.55
N TYR A 50 5.05 17.84 -7.94
CA TYR A 50 6.24 18.31 -7.26
C TYR A 50 7.54 18.04 -8.05
N ALA A 51 7.45 17.82 -9.37
CA ALA A 51 8.60 17.52 -10.21
C ALA A 51 9.70 18.61 -10.18
N GLY A 52 9.36 19.84 -9.81
CA GLY A 52 10.29 20.96 -9.64
C GLY A 52 10.94 21.06 -8.25
N ASP A 53 10.53 20.25 -7.28
CA ASP A 53 11.06 20.28 -5.91
C ASP A 53 11.81 18.98 -5.58
N PRO A 54 13.15 18.97 -5.65
CA PRO A 54 13.94 17.78 -5.44
C PRO A 54 13.85 17.23 -4.00
N LYS A 55 13.50 18.06 -3.01
CA LYS A 55 13.33 17.58 -1.62
C LYS A 55 12.04 16.76 -1.49
N ILE A 56 10.96 17.23 -2.12
CA ILE A 56 9.69 16.52 -2.11
C ILE A 56 9.80 15.25 -2.95
N LEU A 57 10.49 15.30 -4.09
CA LEU A 57 10.76 14.10 -4.88
C LEU A 57 11.55 13.05 -4.09
N GLN A 58 12.57 13.43 -3.30
CA GLN A 58 13.28 12.48 -2.45
C GLN A 58 12.35 11.80 -1.43
N LEU A 59 11.50 12.57 -0.75
CA LEU A 59 10.51 12.02 0.18
C LEU A 59 9.49 11.10 -0.53
N LEU A 60 9.09 11.45 -1.75
CA LEU A 60 8.18 10.63 -2.56
C LEU A 60 8.86 9.38 -3.14
N ASP A 61 10.18 9.38 -3.28
CA ASP A 61 10.95 8.21 -3.73
C ASP A 61 11.17 7.17 -2.64
N GLU A 62 10.97 7.52 -1.36
CA GLU A 62 10.96 6.56 -0.26
C GLU A 62 9.75 5.60 -0.32
N TYR A 63 8.70 5.96 -1.06
CA TYR A 63 7.52 5.11 -1.25
C TYR A 63 7.68 4.20 -2.47
N GLU A 64 7.40 2.90 -2.30
CA GLU A 64 7.35 1.95 -3.41
C GLU A 64 6.29 2.38 -4.44
N ALA A 65 6.67 2.43 -5.72
CA ALA A 65 5.85 2.96 -6.81
C ALA A 65 4.76 2.01 -7.33
N ASP A 66 4.86 0.72 -6.97
CA ASP A 66 4.03 -0.35 -7.52
C ASP A 66 3.68 -1.32 -6.38
N ILE A 67 2.70 -0.94 -5.58
CA ILE A 67 2.21 -1.74 -4.45
C ILE A 67 0.80 -2.27 -4.65
N GLU A 68 0.07 -1.69 -5.59
CA GLU A 68 -1.20 -2.19 -6.05
C GLU A 68 -0.91 -3.43 -6.89
N SER A 69 -1.37 -4.60 -6.44
CA SER A 69 -1.31 -5.80 -7.27
C SER A 69 -2.27 -5.60 -8.45
N ASP A 70 -1.76 -5.65 -9.68
CA ASP A 70 -2.56 -5.65 -10.91
C ASP A 70 -3.53 -6.85 -10.83
N ASP A 71 -4.83 -6.58 -10.73
CA ASP A 71 -5.92 -7.57 -10.68
C ASP A 71 -6.22 -8.12 -12.08
#